data_AF-A0A7X2PDS4-F1
#
_entry.id   AF-A0A7X2PDS4-F1
#
_cell.length_a   1.000
_cell.length_b   1.000
_cell.length_c   1.000
_cell.angle_alpha   90.00
_cell.angle_beta   90.00
_cell.angle_gamma   90.00
#
_symmetry.space_group_name_H-M   'P 1'
#
loop_
_entity.id
_entity.type
_entity.pdbx_description
1 polymer ?
#
loop_
_entity_poly.entity_id
_entity_poly.type
_entity_poly.pdbx_seq_one_letter_code
_entity_poly.pdbx_strand_id
1 'polypeptide(L)'
;MSKTGEGIERIRKANEIASTIPLFTLQGAFYLSELKGIDKLIMKLMKNVLTKQITDKGTLNEDDRDMLKLLNEGGDRVDSSNLNDILKYIKDNRI
;
A
#
# COMPACT_ATOMS: atom_id res chain seq x y z
N MET A 1 4.87 1.00 -1.17
CA MET A 1 3.50 0.53 -0.85
C MET A 1 3.55 -0.98 -0.92
N SER A 2 3.11 -1.67 0.13
CA SER A 2 3.14 -3.14 0.20
C SER A 2 2.38 -3.76 -0.98
N LYS A 3 2.73 -4.99 -1.36
CA LYS A 3 1.99 -5.72 -2.39
C LYS A 3 0.60 -6.14 -1.88
N THR A 4 -0.35 -6.33 -2.79
CA THR A 4 -1.65 -6.93 -2.42
C THR A 4 -1.41 -8.28 -1.75
N GLY A 5 -2.07 -8.51 -0.62
CA GLY A 5 -1.91 -9.70 0.22
C GLY A 5 -0.78 -9.59 1.25
N GLU A 6 0.14 -8.65 1.10
CA GLU A 6 1.26 -8.48 2.02
C GLU A 6 0.78 -7.91 3.37
N GLY A 7 1.08 -8.61 4.46
CA GLY A 7 0.72 -8.16 5.80
C GLY A 7 -0.73 -8.44 6.21
N ILE A 8 -1.49 -9.26 5.48
CA ILE A 8 -2.85 -9.69 5.87
C ILE A 8 -2.89 -10.21 7.31
N GLU A 9 -1.96 -11.08 7.70
CA GLU A 9 -1.90 -11.62 9.07
C GLU A 9 -1.65 -10.54 10.12
N ARG A 10 -0.80 -9.56 9.79
CA ARG A 10 -0.52 -8.42 10.67
C ARG A 10 -1.77 -7.56 10.84
N ILE A 11 -2.50 -7.30 9.75
CA ILE A 11 -3.75 -6.52 9.76
C ILE A 11 -4.83 -7.25 10.56
N ARG A 12 -5.00 -8.57 10.35
CA ARG A 12 -5.94 -9.40 11.12
C ARG A 12 -5.67 -9.30 12.61
N LYS A 13 -4.41 -9.52 13.01
CA LYS A 13 -3.99 -9.47 14.41
C LYS A 13 -4.18 -8.08 15.02
N ALA A 14 -3.79 -7.02 14.31
CA ALA A 14 -3.86 -5.65 14.82
C ALA A 14 -5.30 -5.13 15.01
N ASN A 15 -6.26 -5.72 14.29
CA ASN A 15 -7.67 -5.31 14.30
C ASN A 15 -8.60 -6.40 14.84
N GLU A 16 -8.05 -7.46 15.45
CA GLU A 16 -8.82 -8.59 16.02
C GLU A 16 -9.83 -9.22 15.04
N ILE A 17 -9.49 -9.26 13.75
CA ILE A 17 -10.36 -9.80 12.70
C ILE A 17 -10.31 -11.33 12.76
N ALA A 18 -11.45 -11.96 13.04
CA ALA A 18 -11.58 -13.41 13.08
C ALA A 18 -11.17 -14.07 11.74
N SER A 19 -10.59 -15.27 11.81
CA SER A 19 -10.15 -16.04 10.64
C SER A 19 -11.29 -16.42 9.69
N THR A 20 -12.51 -16.49 10.21
CA THR A 20 -13.74 -16.78 9.45
C THR A 20 -14.20 -15.59 8.60
N ILE A 21 -13.76 -14.37 8.91
CA ILE A 21 -14.12 -13.18 8.15
C ILE A 21 -13.15 -13.05 6.97
N PRO A 22 -13.65 -13.01 5.71
CA PRO A 22 -12.80 -12.79 4.56
C PRO A 22 -12.18 -11.39 4.62
N LEU A 23 -10.87 -11.31 4.42
CA LEU A 23 -10.12 -10.06 4.40
C LEU A 23 -9.39 -9.96 3.07
N PHE A 24 -9.68 -8.88 2.34
CA PHE A 24 -9.02 -8.54 1.09
C PHE A 24 -8.20 -7.28 1.30
N THR A 25 -7.11 -7.16 0.56
CA THR A 25 -6.32 -5.93 0.50
C THR A 25 -6.21 -5.52 -0.95
N LEU A 26 -6.14 -4.22 -1.20
CA LEU A 26 -5.95 -3.68 -2.53
C LEU A 26 -4.78 -2.71 -2.49
N GLN A 27 -3.92 -2.79 -3.50
CA GLN A 27 -2.94 -1.76 -3.75
C GLN A 27 -3.63 -0.48 -4.21
N GLY A 28 -3.16 0.65 -3.68
CA GLY A 28 -3.55 1.97 -4.12
C GLY A 28 -2.43 2.69 -4.85
N ALA A 29 -2.78 3.81 -5.47
CA ALA A 29 -1.83 4.73 -6.04
C ALA A 29 -1.28 5.71 -4.99
N PHE A 30 -0.15 6.35 -5.30
CA PHE A 30 0.41 7.42 -4.49
C PHE A 30 0.74 8.63 -5.35
N TYR A 31 0.01 9.72 -5.13
CA TYR A 31 0.23 11.00 -5.78
C TYR A 31 0.13 12.15 -4.78
N LEU A 32 1.28 12.70 -4.40
CA LEU A 32 1.35 13.84 -3.49
C LEU A 32 0.64 15.09 -4.05
N SER A 33 0.56 15.19 -5.38
CA SER A 33 -0.17 16.25 -6.09
C SER A 33 -1.66 16.24 -5.78
N GLU A 34 -2.26 15.06 -5.60
CA GLU A 34 -3.71 14.86 -5.41
C GLU A 34 -4.15 15.10 -3.97
N LEU A 35 -3.22 15.01 -3.01
CA LEU A 35 -3.49 15.34 -1.62
C LEU A 35 -3.71 16.85 -1.42
N LYS A 36 -4.58 17.21 -0.48
CA LYS A 36 -4.94 18.59 -0.15
C LYS A 36 -4.76 18.87 1.34
N GLY A 37 -4.64 20.15 1.69
CA GLY A 37 -4.60 20.60 3.08
C GLY A 37 -3.51 19.95 3.94
N ILE A 38 -3.90 19.51 5.14
CA ILE A 38 -3.01 18.95 6.16
C ILE A 38 -2.47 17.59 5.71
N ASP A 39 -3.23 16.77 5.00
CA ASP A 39 -2.79 15.45 4.52
C ASP A 39 -1.58 15.58 3.59
N LYS A 40 -1.61 16.59 2.70
CA LYS A 40 -0.46 16.90 1.84
C LYS A 40 0.77 17.32 2.65
N LEU A 41 0.58 18.10 3.71
CA LEU A 41 1.67 18.56 4.57
C LEU A 41 2.30 17.38 5.33
N ILE A 42 1.49 16.55 5.97
CA ILE A 42 1.94 15.35 6.68
C ILE A 42 2.68 14.43 5.70
N MET A 43 2.11 14.20 4.52
CA MET A 43 2.72 13.30 3.55
C MET A 43 4.05 13.83 2.99
N LYS A 44 4.23 15.15 2.84
CA LYS A 44 5.53 15.76 2.50
C LYS A 44 6.59 15.44 3.55
N LEU A 45 6.23 15.56 4.83
CA LEU A 45 7.14 15.24 5.93
C LEU A 45 7.50 13.74 5.93
N MET A 46 6.48 12.88 5.83
CA MET A 46 6.67 11.42 5.77
C MET A 46 7.53 11.00 4.58
N LYS A 47 7.30 11.59 3.40
CA LYS A 47 8.15 11.37 2.21
C LYS A 47 9.61 11.63 2.54
N ASN A 48 9.93 12.80 3.11
CA ASN A 48 11.32 13.17 3.42
C ASN A 48 11.96 12.21 4.43
N VAL A 49 11.21 11.83 5.47
CA VAL A 49 11.68 10.87 6.49
C VAL A 49 11.96 9.50 5.86
N LEU A 50 11.04 8.98 5.05
CA LEU A 50 11.19 7.68 4.40
C LEU A 50 12.31 7.69 3.37
N THR A 51 12.43 8.75 2.56
CA THR A 51 13.54 8.91 1.62
C THR A 51 14.87 8.87 2.35
N LYS A 52 15.03 9.64 3.43
CA LYS A 52 16.25 9.65 4.24
C LYS A 52 16.54 8.27 4.83
N GLN A 53 15.53 7.64 5.42
CA GLN A 53 15.68 6.30 6.01
C GLN A 53 16.16 5.26 5.00
N ILE A 54 15.67 5.32 3.75
CA ILE A 54 16.08 4.40 2.69
C ILE A 54 17.50 4.73 2.22
N THR A 55 17.84 6.00 1.99
CA THR A 55 19.18 6.40 1.53
C THR A 55 20.27 6.09 2.56
N ASP A 56 19.96 6.18 3.84
CA ASP A 56 20.91 5.92 4.94
C ASP A 56 21.27 4.43 5.07
N LYS A 57 20.54 3.51 4.40
CA LYS A 57 20.87 2.06 4.36
C LYS A 57 22.15 1.74 3.57
N GLY A 58 22.64 2.68 2.75
CA GLY A 58 23.82 2.51 1.90
C GLY A 58 23.56 1.65 0.67
N THR A 59 23.33 0.34 0.85
CA THR A 59 23.03 -0.58 -0.27
C THR A 59 21.52 -0.68 -0.47
N LEU A 60 21.04 -0.13 -1.58
CA LEU A 60 19.62 -0.19 -1.96
C LEU A 60 19.32 -1.51 -2.69
N ASN A 61 18.32 -2.25 -2.22
CA ASN A 61 17.76 -3.39 -2.96
C ASN A 61 16.69 -2.92 -3.98
N GLU A 62 16.05 -3.84 -4.68
CA GLU A 62 15.03 -3.50 -5.68
C GLU A 62 13.81 -2.80 -5.05
N ASP A 63 13.35 -3.27 -3.90
CA ASP A 63 12.21 -2.68 -3.18
C ASP A 63 12.51 -1.25 -2.70
N ASP A 64 13.73 -0.99 -2.23
CA ASP A 64 14.19 0.34 -1.82
C ASP A 64 14.19 1.31 -3.01
N ARG A 65 14.67 0.86 -4.18
CA ARG A 65 14.66 1.66 -5.42
C ARG A 65 13.24 1.94 -5.90
N ASP A 66 12.37 0.92 -5.90
CA ASP A 66 10.96 1.04 -6.28
C ASP A 66 10.21 2.01 -5.35
N MET A 67 10.47 1.92 -4.05
CA MET A 67 9.89 2.81 -3.05
C MET A 67 10.37 4.25 -3.22
N LEU A 68 11.67 4.47 -3.46
CA LEU A 68 12.21 5.81 -3.75
C LEU A 68 11.59 6.42 -5.01
N LYS A 69 11.44 5.62 -6.07
CA LYS A 69 10.78 6.07 -7.30
C LYS A 69 9.35 6.53 -7.01
N LEU A 70 8.57 5.75 -6.26
CA LEU A 70 7.21 6.14 -5.87
C LEU A 70 7.16 7.43 -5.07
N LEU A 71 8.04 7.57 -4.08
CA LEU A 71 8.08 8.76 -3.23
C LEU A 71 8.41 10.01 -4.05
N ASN A 72 9.28 9.88 -5.06
CA ASN A 72 9.74 11.00 -5.87
C ASN A 72 8.77 11.38 -7.00
N GLU A 73 8.31 10.39 -7.75
CA GLU A 73 7.54 10.59 -8.98
C GLU A 73 6.04 10.41 -8.78
N GLY A 74 5.63 9.83 -7.65
CA GLY A 74 4.31 9.23 -7.54
C GLY A 74 4.21 7.94 -8.35
N GLY A 75 3.03 7.37 -8.43
CA GLY A 75 2.79 6.21 -9.28
C GLY A 75 1.56 5.41 -8.91
N ASP A 76 1.04 4.73 -9.92
CA ASP A 76 -0.04 3.78 -9.79
C ASP A 76 0.53 2.37 -9.56
N ARG A 77 0.00 1.68 -8.55
CA ARG A 77 0.27 0.26 -8.27
C ARG A 77 -1.01 -0.56 -8.25
N VAL A 78 -2.12 0.03 -8.65
CA VAL A 78 -3.40 -0.66 -8.80
C VAL A 78 -3.24 -1.68 -9.92
N ASP A 79 -3.60 -2.92 -9.61
CA ASP A 79 -3.70 -3.99 -10.59
C ASP A 79 -5.11 -4.55 -10.51
N SER A 80 -5.85 -4.50 -11.62
CA SER A 80 -7.21 -5.00 -11.71
C SER A 80 -7.33 -6.50 -11.41
N SER A 81 -6.26 -7.27 -11.62
CA SER A 81 -6.25 -8.70 -11.28
C SER A 81 -6.38 -8.94 -9.77
N ASN A 82 -5.99 -7.98 -8.93
CA ASN A 82 -6.19 -8.04 -7.48
C ASN A 82 -7.68 -7.99 -7.09
N LEU A 83 -8.58 -7.57 -7.99
CA LEU A 83 -10.02 -7.60 -7.75
C LEU A 83 -10.62 -9.00 -7.92
N ASN A 84 -9.89 -9.94 -8.55
CA ASN A 84 -10.42 -11.26 -8.88
C ASN A 84 -10.94 -12.02 -7.64
N ASP A 85 -10.21 -11.94 -6.52
CA ASP A 85 -10.61 -12.61 -5.28
C ASP A 85 -11.89 -12.00 -4.68
N ILE A 86 -12.05 -10.69 -4.77
CA ILE A 86 -13.25 -9.98 -4.33
C ILE A 86 -14.43 -10.33 -5.24
N LEU A 87 -14.25 -10.29 -6.56
CA LEU A 87 -15.28 -10.61 -7.53
C LEU A 87 -15.75 -12.06 -7.39
N LYS A 88 -14.81 -12.99 -7.18
CA LYS A 88 -15.11 -14.39 -6.89
C LYS A 88 -15.92 -14.51 -5.60
N TYR A 89 -15.51 -13.85 -4.53
CA TYR A 89 -16.23 -13.85 -3.26
C TYR A 89 -17.67 -13.35 -3.42
N ILE A 90 -17.88 -12.22 -4.11
CA ILE A 90 -19.22 -11.67 -4.38
C ILE A 90 -20.08 -12.67 -5.17
N LYS A 91 -19.51 -13.28 -6.23
CA LYS A 91 -20.20 -14.26 -7.06
C LYS A 91 -20.60 -15.51 -6.27
N ASP A 92 -19.71 -16.02 -5.42
CA ASP A 92 -19.90 -17.24 -4.65
C ASP A 92 -20.89 -17.03 -3.48
N ASN A 93 -21.01 -15.81 -2.97
CA ASN A 93 -21.84 -15.48 -1.80
C ASN A 93 -23.15 -14.76 -2.13
N ARG A 94 -23.50 -14.56 -3.41
CA ARG A 94 -24.75 -13.94 -3.90
C ARG A 94 -25.33 -12.89 -2.93
N ILE A 95 -24.56 -11.82 -2.73
CA ILE A 95 -25.08 -10.60 -2.08
C ILE A 95 -25.91 -9.83 -3.11
#